data_AF-A0A2A4IY50-F1
#
_entry.id   AF-A0A2A4IY50-F1
#
_cell.length_a   1.000
_cell.length_b   1.000
_cell.length_c   1.000
_cell.angle_alpha   90.00
_cell.angle_beta   90.00
_cell.angle_gamma   90.00
#
_symmetry.space_group_name_H-M   'P 1'
#
loop_
_entity.id
_entity.type
_entity.pdbx_description
1 polymer ?
#
loop_
_entity_poly.entity_id
_entity_poly.type
_entity_poly.pdbx_seq_one_letter_code
_entity_poly.pdbx_strand_id
1 'polypeptide(L)'
;MPVIIAGNKEQQKKYLGRLVEEPIVAAYCVTEPGAGSDVAGVKTRAEKKGDEWIINGQKMWITNGGVANWYFVLARTNPDPKCPASKAFTGFIVERDWPGVSPGRKEQNMGQRASDTRGITFEDVRVPKENVLIEEGAGFKIAMGAFDKTRPPAKSEIVTDVPVDYEINSVEPKPIQTIEMDLKLAYVNPTS
;
A
#
# COMPACT_ATOMS: atom_id res chain seq x y z
N MET A 1 4.51 9.01 -7.64
CA MET A 1 4.59 8.32 -8.96
C MET A 1 3.45 8.69 -9.90
N PRO A 2 2.14 8.53 -9.58
CA PRO A 2 1.06 8.77 -10.54
C PRO A 2 1.03 10.17 -11.15
N VAL A 3 1.21 11.20 -10.32
CA VAL A 3 1.24 12.61 -10.77
C VAL A 3 2.44 12.89 -11.70
N ILE A 4 3.57 12.20 -11.52
CA ILE A 4 4.73 12.32 -12.42
C ILE A 4 4.39 11.73 -13.81
N ILE A 5 3.63 10.64 -13.84
CA ILE A 5 3.28 9.93 -15.09
C ILE A 5 2.16 10.65 -15.84
N ALA A 6 1.20 11.20 -15.11
CA ALA A 6 -0.14 11.51 -15.63
C ALA A 6 -0.62 12.93 -15.32
N GLY A 7 0.11 13.69 -14.50
CA GLY A 7 -0.27 15.06 -14.17
C GLY A 7 0.05 16.03 -15.31
N ASN A 8 -0.81 17.01 -15.54
CA ASN A 8 -0.50 18.15 -16.41
C ASN A 8 0.54 19.09 -15.73
N LYS A 9 0.98 20.14 -16.44
CA LYS A 9 2.03 21.04 -15.95
C LYS A 9 1.62 21.74 -14.66
N GLU A 10 0.37 22.16 -14.56
CA GLU A 10 -0.19 22.87 -13.41
C GLU A 10 -0.28 21.97 -12.18
N GLN A 11 -0.78 20.74 -12.35
CA GLN A 11 -0.85 19.71 -11.33
C GLN A 11 0.55 19.31 -10.85
N GLN A 12 1.48 19.07 -11.78
CA GLN A 12 2.85 18.72 -11.42
C GLN A 12 3.52 19.85 -10.65
N LYS A 13 3.42 21.10 -11.13
CA LYS A 13 3.97 22.27 -10.43
C LYS A 13 3.38 22.41 -9.03
N LYS A 14 2.05 22.30 -8.89
CA LYS A 14 1.37 22.43 -7.59
C LYS A 14 1.72 21.28 -6.63
N TYR A 15 1.52 20.03 -7.04
CA TYR A 15 1.58 18.89 -6.13
C TYR A 15 2.98 18.30 -5.98
N LEU A 16 3.84 18.35 -7.01
CA LEU A 16 5.23 17.93 -6.88
C LEU A 16 6.10 19.04 -6.28
N GLY A 17 5.82 20.31 -6.58
CA GLY A 17 6.53 21.45 -5.95
C GLY A 17 6.43 21.41 -4.43
N ARG A 18 5.23 21.17 -3.91
CA ARG A 18 4.97 20.94 -2.48
C ARG A 18 5.89 19.86 -1.86
N LEU A 19 6.13 18.75 -2.56
CA LEU A 19 7.01 17.66 -2.06
C LEU A 19 8.49 18.05 -1.97
N VAL A 20 8.90 19.12 -2.64
CA VAL A 20 10.28 19.63 -2.64
C VAL A 20 10.45 20.76 -1.63
N GLU A 21 9.40 21.54 -1.38
CA GLU A 21 9.42 22.71 -0.51
C GLU A 21 9.47 22.35 0.99
N GLU A 22 8.86 21.23 1.38
CA GLU A 22 8.82 20.75 2.76
C GLU A 22 8.98 19.21 2.81
N PRO A 23 9.35 18.60 3.95
CA PRO A 23 9.42 17.14 4.10
C PRO A 23 8.02 16.50 4.16
N ILE A 24 7.17 16.84 3.20
CA ILE A 24 5.81 16.33 3.06
C ILE A 24 5.78 15.19 2.06
N VAL A 25 4.88 14.24 2.29
CA VAL A 25 4.77 13.02 1.48
C VAL A 25 3.40 12.93 0.80
N ALA A 26 3.34 12.14 -0.25
CA ALA A 26 2.10 11.73 -0.90
C ALA A 26 1.85 10.25 -0.64
N ALA A 27 0.58 9.85 -0.70
CA ALA A 27 0.17 8.46 -0.53
C ALA A 27 -0.58 7.93 -1.76
N TYR A 28 -0.52 6.60 -1.94
CA TYR A 28 -1.06 5.90 -3.10
C TYR A 28 -2.23 5.02 -2.70
N CYS A 29 -3.45 5.46 -3.02
CA CYS A 29 -4.71 4.89 -2.55
C CYS A 29 -5.41 4.08 -3.65
N VAL A 30 -5.01 2.81 -3.78
CA VAL A 30 -5.64 1.85 -4.71
C VAL A 30 -6.31 0.71 -3.96
N THR A 31 -5.55 0.01 -3.12
CA THR A 31 -5.98 -1.18 -2.38
C THR A 31 -7.16 -0.90 -1.44
N GLU A 32 -8.07 -1.85 -1.36
CA GLU A 32 -9.28 -1.83 -0.53
C GLU A 32 -9.36 -3.08 0.33
N PRO A 33 -10.19 -3.09 1.39
CA PRO A 33 -10.39 -4.30 2.21
C PRO A 33 -10.80 -5.53 1.39
N GLY A 34 -11.56 -5.34 0.32
CA GLY A 34 -12.03 -6.41 -0.57
C GLY A 34 -11.27 -6.56 -1.89
N ALA A 35 -10.26 -5.72 -2.15
CA ALA A 35 -9.55 -5.69 -3.44
C ALA A 35 -8.08 -5.31 -3.27
N GLY A 36 -7.20 -6.31 -3.34
CA GLY A 36 -5.74 -6.15 -3.30
C GLY A 36 -5.09 -6.44 -4.65
N SER A 37 -4.82 -7.72 -4.92
CA SER A 37 -4.26 -8.16 -6.21
C SER A 37 -5.23 -7.95 -7.37
N ASP A 38 -6.55 -8.07 -7.12
CA ASP A 38 -7.58 -7.75 -8.10
C ASP A 38 -7.96 -6.26 -8.02
N VAL A 39 -7.17 -5.42 -8.69
CA VAL A 39 -7.42 -3.97 -8.77
C VAL A 39 -8.70 -3.64 -9.56
N ALA A 40 -9.14 -4.53 -10.47
CA ALA A 40 -10.38 -4.34 -11.21
C ALA A 40 -11.63 -4.53 -10.32
N GLY A 41 -11.48 -5.19 -9.17
CA GLY A 41 -12.52 -5.38 -8.16
C GLY A 41 -12.74 -4.19 -7.20
N VAL A 42 -11.98 -3.09 -7.36
CA VAL A 42 -12.11 -1.85 -6.56
C VAL A 42 -13.54 -1.29 -6.63
N LYS A 43 -14.08 -0.90 -5.46
CA LYS A 43 -15.47 -0.45 -5.26
C LYS A 43 -15.61 1.01 -4.84
N THR A 44 -14.53 1.69 -4.41
CA THR A 44 -14.59 3.15 -4.19
C THR A 44 -15.14 3.80 -5.44
N ARG A 45 -16.20 4.59 -5.30
CA ARG A 45 -16.94 5.19 -6.41
C ARG A 45 -16.72 6.70 -6.45
N ALA A 46 -16.76 7.26 -7.64
CA ALA A 46 -16.74 8.69 -7.87
C ALA A 46 -17.90 9.05 -8.81
N GLU A 47 -18.81 9.91 -8.34
CA GLU A 47 -19.97 10.35 -9.10
C GLU A 47 -19.82 11.81 -9.52
N LYS A 48 -20.05 12.10 -10.81
CA LYS A 48 -19.95 13.47 -11.32
C LYS A 48 -21.16 14.30 -10.88
N LYS A 49 -20.92 15.48 -10.28
CA LYS A 49 -21.93 16.47 -9.89
C LYS A 49 -21.50 17.85 -10.41
N GLY A 50 -21.98 18.21 -11.59
CA GLY A 50 -21.57 19.45 -12.26
C GLY A 50 -20.10 19.42 -12.65
N ASP A 51 -19.33 20.37 -12.11
CA ASP A 51 -17.88 20.51 -12.33
C ASP A 51 -17.02 19.75 -11.31
N GLU A 52 -17.64 19.01 -10.39
CA GLU A 52 -16.96 18.26 -9.34
C GLU A 52 -17.30 16.76 -9.39
N TRP A 53 -16.52 15.98 -8.65
CA TRP A 53 -16.73 14.57 -8.39
C TRP A 53 -16.95 14.36 -6.90
N ILE A 54 -17.88 13.48 -6.55
CA ILE A 54 -18.14 13.07 -5.18
C ILE A 54 -17.59 11.67 -4.99
N ILE A 55 -16.56 11.54 -4.16
CA ILE A 55 -15.89 10.25 -3.89
C ILE A 55 -16.42 9.66 -2.60
N ASN A 56 -16.80 8.38 -2.68
CA ASN A 56 -17.25 7.58 -1.55
C ASN A 56 -16.59 6.20 -1.57
N GLY A 57 -15.97 5.80 -0.46
CA GLY A 57 -15.38 4.48 -0.32
C GLY A 57 -14.32 4.40 0.78
N GLN A 58 -13.63 3.26 0.81
CA GLN A 58 -12.59 3.00 1.79
C GLN A 58 -11.39 2.33 1.13
N LYS A 59 -10.22 2.81 1.50
CA LYS A 59 -8.92 2.28 1.09
C LYS A 59 -8.23 1.63 2.30
N MET A 60 -7.35 0.68 2.03
CA MET A 60 -6.69 -0.11 3.07
C MET A 60 -5.21 -0.34 2.72
N TRP A 61 -4.40 -0.48 3.77
CA TRP A 61 -2.96 -0.72 3.66
C TRP A 61 -2.20 0.44 2.98
N ILE A 62 -2.63 1.68 3.24
CA ILE A 62 -2.06 2.86 2.61
C ILE A 62 -0.84 3.32 3.38
N THR A 63 0.34 3.11 2.79
CA THR A 63 1.61 3.66 3.28
C THR A 63 1.59 5.19 3.23
N ASN A 64 2.12 5.81 4.27
CA ASN A 64 2.08 7.23 4.57
C ASN A 64 0.66 7.79 4.81
N GLY A 65 -0.34 6.93 5.03
CA GLY A 65 -1.75 7.33 5.07
C GLY A 65 -2.07 8.47 6.04
N GLY A 66 -1.40 8.51 7.19
CA GLY A 66 -1.59 9.50 8.25
C GLY A 66 -0.52 10.60 8.30
N VAL A 67 0.40 10.66 7.34
CA VAL A 67 1.40 11.75 7.21
C VAL A 67 1.39 12.41 5.83
N ALA A 68 0.70 11.82 4.86
CA ALA A 68 0.57 12.40 3.53
C ALA A 68 -0.20 13.72 3.55
N ASN A 69 0.17 14.63 2.66
CA ASN A 69 -0.57 15.87 2.41
C ASN A 69 -1.69 15.68 1.37
N TRP A 70 -1.49 14.73 0.46
CA TRP A 70 -2.46 14.40 -0.57
C TRP A 70 -2.30 12.95 -1.03
N TYR A 71 -3.37 12.46 -1.63
CA TYR A 71 -3.54 11.08 -2.07
C TYR A 71 -3.72 11.04 -3.58
N PHE A 72 -3.06 10.11 -4.25
CA PHE A 72 -3.60 9.58 -5.49
C PHE A 72 -4.71 8.59 -5.14
N VAL A 73 -5.93 8.80 -5.61
CA VAL A 73 -7.07 7.92 -5.36
C VAL A 73 -7.57 7.32 -6.66
N LEU A 74 -7.62 5.99 -6.73
CA LEU A 74 -8.30 5.28 -7.81
C LEU A 74 -9.75 5.02 -7.40
N ALA A 75 -10.70 5.56 -8.16
CA ALA A 75 -12.13 5.36 -7.93
C ALA A 75 -12.84 5.00 -9.23
N ARG A 76 -13.89 4.19 -9.12
CA ARG A 76 -14.75 3.77 -10.22
C ARG A 76 -15.69 4.91 -10.60
N THR A 77 -15.57 5.40 -11.82
CA THR A 77 -16.45 6.45 -12.38
C THR A 77 -17.50 5.88 -13.31
N ASN A 78 -17.23 4.73 -13.96
CA ASN A 78 -18.24 4.03 -14.75
C ASN A 78 -19.02 3.03 -13.87
N PRO A 79 -20.34 3.24 -13.66
CA PRO A 79 -21.14 2.37 -12.80
C PRO A 79 -21.42 1.00 -13.42
N ASP A 80 -21.26 0.82 -14.74
CA ASP A 80 -21.53 -0.45 -15.40
C ASP A 80 -20.48 -1.50 -14.96
N PRO A 81 -20.89 -2.61 -14.31
CA PRO A 81 -19.97 -3.68 -13.91
C PRO A 81 -19.31 -4.38 -15.11
N LYS A 82 -19.93 -4.33 -16.30
CA LYS A 82 -19.39 -4.90 -17.54
C LYS A 82 -18.38 -3.98 -18.24
N CYS A 83 -18.28 -2.72 -17.79
CA CYS A 83 -17.27 -1.80 -18.33
C CYS A 83 -15.87 -2.39 -18.09
N PRO A 84 -15.02 -2.48 -19.13
CA PRO A 84 -13.67 -2.98 -18.96
C PRO A 84 -12.89 -2.10 -17.99
N ALA A 85 -12.05 -2.73 -17.15
CA ALA A 85 -11.28 -2.03 -16.13
C ALA A 85 -10.44 -0.87 -16.71
N SER A 86 -9.94 -1.02 -17.94
CA SER A 86 -9.18 0.02 -18.64
C SER A 86 -9.93 1.33 -18.89
N LYS A 87 -11.27 1.36 -18.73
CA LYS A 87 -12.13 2.55 -18.89
C LYS A 87 -13.03 2.82 -17.69
N ALA A 88 -13.08 1.91 -16.71
CA ALA A 88 -14.03 1.99 -15.61
C ALA A 88 -13.61 2.94 -14.47
N PHE A 89 -12.32 3.25 -14.37
CA PHE A 89 -11.74 3.94 -13.23
C PHE A 89 -11.09 5.25 -13.62
N THR A 90 -11.17 6.23 -12.74
CA THR A 90 -10.49 7.53 -12.86
C THR A 90 -9.51 7.72 -11.71
N GLY A 91 -8.39 8.37 -12.00
CA GLY A 91 -7.37 8.72 -11.02
C GLY A 91 -7.56 10.15 -10.57
N PHE A 92 -7.59 10.37 -9.27
CA PHE A 92 -7.81 11.68 -8.65
C PHE A 92 -6.63 12.07 -7.77
N ILE A 93 -6.34 13.35 -7.70
CA ILE A 93 -5.55 13.94 -6.62
C ILE A 93 -6.53 14.42 -5.54
N VAL A 94 -6.43 13.91 -4.32
CA VAL A 94 -7.31 14.28 -3.21
C VAL A 94 -6.46 14.84 -2.09
N GLU A 95 -6.68 16.08 -1.67
CA GLU A 95 -5.95 16.63 -0.54
C GLU A 95 -6.47 16.02 0.76
N ARG A 96 -5.57 15.81 1.72
CA ARG A 96 -5.91 15.13 2.96
C ARG A 96 -6.90 15.90 3.81
N ASP A 97 -6.78 17.21 3.83
CA ASP A 97 -7.57 18.07 4.73
C ASP A 97 -8.92 18.47 4.13
N TRP A 98 -9.28 17.90 2.97
CA TRP A 98 -10.59 18.12 2.39
C TRP A 98 -11.70 17.47 3.23
N PRO A 99 -12.88 18.13 3.36
CA PRO A 99 -14.01 17.57 4.07
C PRO A 99 -14.36 16.16 3.57
N GLY A 100 -14.59 15.23 4.50
CA GLY A 100 -14.94 13.85 4.20
C GLY A 100 -13.76 12.88 4.06
N VAL A 101 -12.52 13.36 4.08
CA VAL A 101 -11.32 12.51 4.07
C VAL A 101 -10.92 12.20 5.51
N SER A 102 -10.86 10.91 5.86
CA SER A 102 -10.54 10.48 7.22
C SER A 102 -9.49 9.37 7.23
N PRO A 103 -8.22 9.69 7.57
CA PRO A 103 -7.20 8.68 7.84
C PRO A 103 -7.53 7.95 9.15
N GLY A 104 -7.62 6.62 9.08
CA GLY A 104 -7.87 5.78 10.24
C GLY A 104 -6.71 5.73 11.24
N ARG A 105 -6.76 4.77 12.16
CA ARG A 105 -5.63 4.49 13.07
C ARG A 105 -4.43 3.93 12.31
N LYS A 106 -3.24 4.04 12.91
CA LYS A 106 -2.04 3.32 12.45
C LYS A 106 -2.22 1.81 12.67
N GLU A 107 -1.97 1.03 11.62
CA GLU A 107 -2.01 -0.43 11.68
C GLU A 107 -0.81 -1.00 12.45
N GLN A 108 -1.06 -2.09 13.17
CA GLN A 108 -0.03 -2.82 13.91
C GLN A 108 0.49 -3.97 13.06
N ASN A 109 1.44 -3.65 12.18
CA ASN A 109 2.03 -4.62 11.28
C ASN A 109 3.09 -5.48 11.98
N MET A 110 3.28 -6.71 11.49
CA MET A 110 4.33 -7.63 11.96
C MET A 110 5.74 -7.07 11.70
N GLY A 111 5.96 -6.51 10.50
CA GLY A 111 7.20 -5.85 10.09
C GLY A 111 6.95 -4.41 9.63
N GLN A 112 8.00 -3.70 9.20
CA GLN A 112 7.93 -2.29 8.77
C GLN A 112 7.20 -1.38 9.78
N ARG A 113 7.34 -1.64 11.08
CA ARG A 113 6.59 -0.97 12.16
C ARG A 113 6.77 0.54 12.22
N ALA A 114 7.90 1.05 11.71
CA ALA A 114 8.16 2.48 11.58
C ALA A 114 7.31 3.14 10.48
N SER A 115 6.97 2.39 9.43
CA SER A 115 6.11 2.87 8.34
C SER A 115 4.71 3.18 8.87
N ASP A 116 4.15 4.33 8.46
CA ASP A 116 2.77 4.68 8.78
C ASP A 116 1.84 4.06 7.74
N THR A 117 1.15 2.98 8.12
CA THR A 117 0.19 2.28 7.27
C THR A 117 -1.20 2.42 7.86
N ARG A 118 -2.19 2.84 7.05
CA ARG A 118 -3.55 3.11 7.52
C ARG A 118 -4.63 2.72 6.52
N GLY A 119 -5.84 2.49 7.01
CA GLY A 119 -7.05 2.64 6.19
C GLY A 119 -7.40 4.12 6.01
N ILE A 120 -7.98 4.48 4.86
CA ILE A 120 -8.44 5.84 4.56
C ILE A 120 -9.90 5.77 4.12
N THR A 121 -10.77 6.54 4.76
CA THR A 121 -12.19 6.64 4.42
C THR A 121 -12.46 7.94 3.66
N PHE A 122 -13.30 7.85 2.63
CA PHE A 122 -13.79 8.97 1.84
C PHE A 122 -15.32 8.98 1.94
N GLU A 123 -15.88 10.03 2.53
CA GLU A 123 -17.32 10.26 2.72
C GLU A 123 -17.72 11.57 2.05
N ASP A 124 -18.43 11.48 0.93
CA ASP A 124 -18.89 12.64 0.14
C ASP A 124 -17.81 13.67 -0.18
N VAL A 125 -16.59 13.20 -0.44
CA VAL A 125 -15.43 14.07 -0.71
C VAL A 125 -15.60 14.73 -2.07
N ARG A 126 -15.65 16.06 -2.08
CA ARG A 126 -15.75 16.86 -3.30
C ARG A 126 -14.38 17.06 -3.92
N VAL A 127 -14.23 16.62 -5.16
CA VAL A 127 -12.98 16.71 -5.92
C VAL A 127 -13.27 17.52 -7.19
N PRO A 128 -12.63 18.69 -7.37
CA PRO A 128 -12.88 19.52 -8.53
C PRO A 128 -12.26 18.89 -9.79
N LYS A 129 -12.81 19.21 -10.97
CA LYS A 129 -12.39 18.60 -12.25
C LYS A 129 -10.89 18.74 -12.53
N GLU A 130 -10.25 19.82 -12.11
CA GLU A 130 -8.80 20.05 -12.29
C GLU A 130 -7.92 19.08 -11.49
N ASN A 131 -8.51 18.32 -10.56
CA ASN A 131 -7.81 17.28 -9.80
C ASN A 131 -7.98 15.88 -10.41
N VAL A 132 -8.65 15.77 -11.55
CA VAL A 132 -8.66 14.55 -12.38
C VAL A 132 -7.34 14.43 -13.13
N LEU A 133 -6.71 13.26 -13.07
CA LEU A 133 -5.50 12.97 -13.81
C LEU A 133 -5.84 12.47 -15.22
N ILE A 134 -5.30 13.17 -16.24
CA ILE A 134 -5.55 12.96 -17.66
C ILE A 134 -7.02 13.20 -18.03
N GLU A 135 -7.88 12.21 -17.82
CA GLU A 135 -9.30 12.23 -18.17
C GLU A 135 -10.07 11.13 -17.44
N GLU A 136 -11.39 11.22 -17.50
CA GLU A 136 -12.29 10.18 -16.99
C GLU A 136 -12.02 8.82 -17.66
N GLY A 137 -11.90 7.77 -16.86
CA GLY A 137 -11.64 6.40 -17.35
C GLY A 137 -10.16 6.05 -17.54
N ALA A 138 -9.24 7.01 -17.44
CA ALA A 138 -7.80 6.77 -17.60
C ALA A 138 -7.11 6.20 -16.33
N GLY A 139 -7.80 6.16 -15.20
CA GLY A 139 -7.25 5.86 -13.87
C GLY A 139 -6.58 4.49 -13.77
N PHE A 140 -7.17 3.46 -14.38
CA PHE A 140 -6.62 2.10 -14.33
C PHE A 140 -5.24 2.02 -15.02
N LYS A 141 -5.10 2.68 -16.17
CA LYS A 141 -3.81 2.75 -16.89
C LYS A 141 -2.75 3.48 -16.07
N ILE A 142 -3.13 4.57 -15.39
CA ILE A 142 -2.22 5.33 -14.52
C ILE A 142 -1.75 4.45 -13.35
N ALA A 143 -2.67 3.74 -12.71
CA ALA A 143 -2.36 2.87 -11.57
C ALA A 143 -1.42 1.72 -11.98
N MET A 144 -1.70 1.05 -13.09
CA MET A 144 -0.82 -0.02 -13.59
C MET A 144 0.55 0.51 -14.02
N GLY A 145 0.60 1.64 -14.73
CA GLY A 145 1.87 2.27 -15.11
C GLY A 145 2.71 2.72 -13.92
N ALA A 146 2.08 3.10 -12.80
CA ALA A 146 2.79 3.36 -11.55
C ALA A 146 3.37 2.06 -10.96
N PHE A 147 2.61 0.96 -10.93
CA PHE A 147 3.12 -0.32 -10.44
C PHE A 147 4.29 -0.86 -11.27
N ASP A 148 4.25 -0.74 -12.59
CA ASP A 148 5.34 -1.20 -13.45
C ASP A 148 6.66 -0.47 -13.15
N LYS A 149 6.59 0.79 -12.71
CA LYS A 149 7.77 1.57 -12.29
C LYS A 149 8.21 1.30 -10.86
N THR A 150 7.29 0.95 -9.95
CA THR A 150 7.63 0.72 -8.53
C THR A 150 8.02 -0.72 -8.21
N ARG A 151 7.62 -1.70 -9.03
CA ARG A 151 7.95 -3.12 -8.81
C ARG A 151 9.45 -3.43 -8.86
N PRO A 152 10.25 -2.94 -9.83
CA PRO A 152 11.68 -3.23 -9.84
C PRO A 152 12.43 -2.68 -8.62
N PRO A 153 12.23 -1.42 -8.19
CA PRO A 153 12.83 -0.91 -6.94
C PRO A 153 12.41 -1.69 -5.69
N ALA A 154 11.14 -2.09 -5.58
CA ALA A 154 10.68 -2.88 -4.44
C ALA A 154 11.41 -4.24 -4.31
N LYS A 155 11.85 -4.83 -5.43
CA LYS A 155 12.65 -6.07 -5.41
C LYS A 155 14.08 -5.84 -4.94
N SER A 156 14.66 -4.65 -5.17
CA SER A 156 16.01 -4.34 -4.69
C SER A 156 16.08 -4.05 -3.20
N GLU A 157 14.94 -3.82 -2.55
CA GLU A 157 14.84 -3.59 -1.09
C GLU A 157 14.79 -4.90 -0.28
N ILE A 158 14.89 -6.07 -0.94
CA ILE A 158 14.96 -7.35 -0.25
C ILE A 158 16.25 -7.40 0.55
N VAL A 159 16.12 -7.41 1.88
CA VAL A 159 17.26 -7.59 2.80
C VAL A 159 17.69 -9.05 2.76
N THR A 160 18.74 -9.35 1.99
CA THR A 160 19.36 -10.69 1.95
C THR A 160 20.51 -10.83 2.94
N ASP A 161 21.12 -9.71 3.33
CA ASP A 161 22.28 -9.68 4.21
C ASP A 161 21.80 -9.35 5.64
N VAL A 162 21.35 -10.36 6.37
CA VAL A 162 21.27 -10.27 7.83
C VAL A 162 22.71 -10.40 8.33
N PRO A 163 23.24 -9.45 9.11
CA PRO A 163 24.60 -9.57 9.62
C PRO A 163 24.72 -10.86 10.45
N VAL A 164 25.61 -11.76 10.02
CA VAL A 164 25.98 -12.99 10.75
C VAL A 164 26.42 -12.66 12.20
N ASP A 165 26.84 -11.42 12.44
CA ASP A 165 27.24 -10.89 13.74
C ASP A 165 26.14 -10.98 14.82
N TYR A 166 24.85 -11.02 14.46
CA TYR A 166 23.77 -11.14 15.45
C TYR A 166 23.53 -12.59 15.90
N GLU A 167 23.81 -13.57 15.04
CA GLU A 167 23.71 -15.00 15.40
C GLU A 167 24.89 -15.45 16.27
N ILE A 168 26.11 -14.93 16.03
CA ILE A 168 27.29 -15.34 16.80
C ILE A 168 27.24 -14.84 18.25
N ASN A 169 26.65 -13.66 18.50
CA ASN A 169 26.62 -13.05 19.84
C ASN A 169 25.43 -13.48 20.72
N SER A 170 24.46 -14.23 20.19
CA SER A 170 23.27 -14.68 20.94
C SER A 170 23.35 -16.12 21.45
N VAL A 171 24.41 -16.86 21.09
CA VAL A 171 24.66 -18.22 21.55
C VAL A 171 25.81 -18.20 22.55
N GLU A 172 25.51 -18.18 23.85
CA GLU A 172 26.48 -18.68 24.82
C GLU A 172 26.72 -20.17 24.52
N PRO A 173 27.97 -20.64 24.37
CA PRO A 173 28.24 -22.02 24.06
C PRO A 173 27.87 -22.89 25.26
N LYS A 174 26.68 -23.51 25.22
CA LYS A 174 26.37 -24.62 26.13
C LYS A 174 27.10 -25.86 25.60
N PRO A 175 27.87 -26.57 26.44
CA PRO A 175 28.52 -27.80 26.00
C PRO A 175 27.46 -28.79 25.56
N ILE A 176 27.63 -29.32 24.35
CA ILE A 176 26.82 -30.42 23.82
C ILE A 176 26.99 -31.58 24.78
N GLN A 177 25.94 -31.96 25.51
CA GLN A 177 25.94 -33.20 26.27
C GLN A 177 26.02 -34.36 25.27
N THR A 178 27.19 -35.00 25.21
CA THR A 178 27.36 -36.28 24.53
C THR A 178 26.42 -37.28 25.18
N ILE A 179 25.40 -37.73 24.45
CA ILE A 179 24.59 -38.88 24.87
C ILE A 179 25.44 -40.12 24.60
N GLU A 180 26.16 -40.61 25.61
CA GLU A 180 26.67 -41.98 25.58
C GLU A 180 25.47 -42.93 25.71
N MET A 181 25.23 -43.73 24.67
CA MET A 181 24.33 -44.89 24.74
C MET A 181 24.95 -45.93 25.66
N ASP A 182 24.42 -46.05 26.87
CA ASP A 182 24.80 -47.04 27.87
C ASP A 182 24.33 -48.44 27.44
N LEU A 183 25.16 -49.10 26.64
CA LEU A 183 25.03 -50.50 26.22
C LEU A 183 25.47 -51.41 27.38
N LYS A 184 24.64 -51.60 28.41
CA LYS A 184 24.73 -52.71 29.39
C LYS A 184 23.57 -52.67 30.39
N LEU A 185 22.48 -53.40 30.12
CA LEU A 185 21.62 -54.04 31.15
C LEU A 185 20.48 -54.82 30.49
N ALA A 186 20.78 -56.02 29.99
CA ALA A 186 19.80 -57.08 29.80
C ALA A 186 20.51 -58.44 29.74
N TYR A 187 21.19 -58.81 30.82
CA TYR A 187 21.50 -60.20 31.13
C TYR A 187 21.29 -60.42 32.61
N VAL A 188 20.59 -61.53 32.91
CA VAL A 188 20.37 -62.26 34.18
C VAL A 188 18.87 -62.49 34.35
N ASN A 189 18.31 -63.71 34.42
CA ASN A 189 18.71 -65.12 34.26
C ASN A 189 17.37 -65.95 34.36
N PRO A 190 17.35 -67.27 34.67
CA PRO A 190 17.05 -68.41 33.80
C PRO A 190 15.75 -69.17 34.20
N THR A 191 15.58 -70.43 33.77
CA THR A 191 14.48 -71.42 33.97
C THR A 191 13.42 -71.36 32.86
N SER A 192 13.10 -72.43 32.12
CA SER A 192 13.17 -73.89 32.30
C SER A 192 13.70 -74.61 31.06
#